data_AF-A0AAN9QJ77-F1
#
_entry.id   AF-A0AAN9QJ77-F1
#
_cell.length_a   1.000
_cell.length_b   1.000
_cell.length_c   1.000
_cell.angle_alpha   90.00
_cell.angle_beta   90.00
_cell.angle_gamma   90.00
#
_symmetry.space_group_name_H-M   'P 1'
#
loop_
_entity.id
_entity.type
_entity.pdbx_description
1 polymer ?
#
loop_
_entity_poly.entity_id
_entity_poly.type
_entity_poly.pdbx_seq_one_letter_code
_entity_poly.pdbx_strand_id
1 'polypeptide(L)'
;MTFTANIVFFFTFLIAIIVPITSQPCNSYRFSKNIKYAACEDLLILESSLHWNYRPSSGVVDVAFNKANAKDSSWVAWAINPSSKGMVGSQSFAVHKNGTIKAYTSPITSYATMLQEGNLSFSIYSLSTSYTNGGIIIFATFQLPPNKTVVNHAWQEGLVSEDGTLKAHSFSCSNLQSYGTIDFISGKVHGILNTVSWGIMMPIGVMMGRYLKVVDGLGSTWFHLHRACQSLAFLIGIVGFGTGLYIGNHSGVHHAPHRCVGITLMCLASAQVLVAVCLRPKKDHKYRIFWNIFHYIVGYATIALAIWNILKGFDILNVCNVWKNSYVGIIISLATIAVILEVITWIWICNKKRVKNSQDHVAIGEQQT
;
A
#
# COMPACT_ATOMS: atom_id res chain seq x y z
N MET A 1 -29.58 -38.50 -37.48
CA MET A 1 -29.22 -37.47 -38.49
C MET A 1 -29.95 -36.20 -38.06
N THR A 2 -29.24 -35.29 -37.38
CA THR A 2 -28.84 -33.96 -37.90
C THR A 2 -30.04 -33.02 -38.10
N PHE A 3 -30.10 -31.78 -37.63
CA PHE A 3 -29.26 -30.89 -36.83
C PHE A 3 -30.13 -29.62 -36.77
N THR A 4 -30.41 -29.02 -35.61
CA THR A 4 -30.64 -27.55 -35.53
C THR A 4 -30.44 -27.10 -34.08
N ALA A 5 -29.31 -26.45 -33.89
CA ALA A 5 -28.96 -25.64 -32.72
C ALA A 5 -29.74 -24.31 -32.73
N ASN A 6 -29.70 -23.62 -31.59
CA ASN A 6 -29.96 -22.20 -31.38
C ASN A 6 -31.42 -21.73 -31.21
N ILE A 7 -31.97 -21.88 -30.01
CA ILE A 7 -32.81 -20.83 -29.38
C ILE A 7 -32.54 -20.84 -27.86
N VAL A 8 -31.41 -20.27 -27.45
CA VAL A 8 -31.17 -19.82 -26.07
C VAL A 8 -30.53 -18.44 -26.18
N PHE A 9 -31.33 -17.41 -26.39
CA PHE A 9 -30.96 -16.02 -26.15
C PHE A 9 -32.20 -15.15 -26.33
N PHE A 10 -32.78 -14.61 -25.26
CA PHE A 10 -33.32 -13.25 -25.14
C PHE A 10 -34.06 -13.09 -23.80
N PHE A 11 -33.32 -12.74 -22.76
CA PHE A 11 -33.85 -11.94 -21.64
C PHE A 11 -32.68 -11.16 -21.04
N THR A 12 -32.20 -10.16 -21.77
CA THR A 12 -31.35 -9.10 -21.22
C THR A 12 -32.25 -8.11 -20.49
N PHE A 13 -32.30 -8.24 -19.17
CA PHE A 13 -32.87 -7.23 -18.29
C PHE A 13 -32.05 -5.94 -18.45
N LEU A 14 -32.66 -4.90 -19.02
CA LEU A 14 -32.08 -3.57 -19.10
C LEU A 14 -32.17 -2.94 -17.70
N ILE A 15 -31.20 -3.26 -16.83
CA ILE A 15 -30.97 -2.47 -15.63
C ILE A 15 -30.24 -1.21 -16.10
N ALA A 16 -30.99 -0.12 -16.24
CA ALA A 16 -30.41 1.21 -16.32
C ALA A 16 -29.66 1.46 -15.00
N ILE A 17 -28.35 1.23 -15.01
CA ILE A 17 -27.47 1.69 -13.94
C ILE A 17 -27.43 3.21 -14.09
N ILE A 18 -28.25 3.90 -13.30
CA ILE A 18 -28.01 5.31 -13.01
C ILE A 18 -26.71 5.32 -12.21
N VAL A 19 -25.58 5.49 -12.90
CA VAL A 19 -24.30 5.72 -12.24
C VAL A 19 -24.41 7.11 -11.62
N PRO A 20 -24.41 7.27 -10.28
CA PRO A 20 -24.26 8.59 -9.70
C PRO A 20 -22.95 9.18 -10.23
N ILE A 21 -22.96 10.46 -10.62
CA ILE A 21 -21.76 11.18 -11.04
C ILE A 21 -20.85 11.26 -9.81
N THR A 22 -20.02 10.24 -9.59
CA THR A 22 -18.99 10.28 -8.57
C THR A 22 -17.88 11.20 -9.06
N SER A 23 -17.34 12.04 -8.16
CA SER A 23 -16.11 12.79 -8.45
C SER A 23 -15.02 11.83 -8.89
N GLN A 24 -14.17 12.25 -9.83
CA GLN A 24 -12.98 11.49 -10.22
C GLN A 24 -12.12 11.20 -8.98
N PRO A 25 -11.62 9.96 -8.80
CA PRO A 25 -10.76 9.62 -7.67
C PRO A 25 -9.48 10.47 -7.69
N CYS A 26 -8.95 10.84 -6.51
CA CYS A 26 -7.83 11.77 -6.37
C CYS A 26 -6.63 11.35 -7.25
N ASN A 27 -6.37 10.05 -7.37
CA ASN A 27 -5.24 9.52 -8.12
C ASN A 27 -5.28 9.82 -9.63
N SER A 28 -6.47 10.13 -10.16
CA SER A 28 -6.69 10.46 -11.57
C SER A 28 -6.58 11.96 -11.85
N TYR A 29 -6.63 12.79 -10.81
CA TYR A 29 -6.52 14.25 -10.94
C TYR A 29 -5.12 14.65 -11.43
N ARG A 30 -5.09 15.49 -12.47
CA ARG A 30 -3.85 16.00 -13.07
C ARG A 30 -3.72 17.48 -12.76
N PHE A 31 -2.73 17.82 -11.94
CA PHE A 31 -2.40 19.20 -11.64
C PHE A 31 -1.75 19.89 -12.85
N SER A 32 -2.09 21.16 -13.05
CA SER A 32 -1.43 22.04 -14.01
C SER A 32 0.07 22.13 -13.71
N LYS A 33 0.89 22.39 -14.74
CA LYS A 33 2.36 22.56 -14.63
C LYS A 33 3.16 21.33 -14.19
N ASN A 34 2.67 20.11 -14.43
CA ASN A 34 3.38 18.85 -14.10
C ASN A 34 3.71 18.66 -12.60
N ILE A 35 3.00 19.32 -11.69
CA ILE A 35 3.14 19.07 -10.25
C ILE A 35 2.67 17.64 -9.96
N LYS A 36 3.53 16.84 -9.32
CA LYS A 36 3.24 15.46 -8.95
C LYS A 36 3.28 15.31 -7.44
N TYR A 37 2.23 14.71 -6.89
CA TYR A 37 2.15 14.32 -5.49
C TYR A 37 2.34 12.80 -5.37
N ALA A 38 3.10 12.39 -4.36
CA ALA A 38 3.44 11.00 -4.11
C ALA A 38 2.31 10.23 -3.42
N ALA A 39 1.39 10.92 -2.75
CA ALA A 39 0.25 10.33 -2.08
C ALA A 39 -0.99 11.22 -2.26
N CYS A 40 -2.17 10.59 -2.23
CA CYS A 40 -3.44 11.30 -2.15
C CYS A 40 -4.49 10.47 -1.40
N GLU A 41 -5.53 11.16 -0.94
CA GLU A 41 -6.67 10.60 -0.24
C GLU A 41 -7.94 11.32 -0.71
N ASP A 42 -8.95 10.56 -1.12
CA ASP A 42 -10.31 11.06 -1.29
C ASP A 42 -10.95 11.16 0.09
N LEU A 43 -11.31 12.37 0.50
CA LEU A 43 -11.93 12.61 1.79
C LEU A 43 -13.41 12.26 1.68
N LEU A 44 -13.90 11.44 2.61
CA LEU A 44 -15.23 10.82 2.53
C LEU A 44 -16.39 11.81 2.43
N ILE A 45 -16.15 13.06 2.83
CA ILE A 45 -17.18 14.06 3.03
C ILE A 45 -16.74 15.41 2.44
N LEU A 46 -17.72 16.23 2.05
CA LEU A 46 -17.55 17.55 1.43
C LEU A 46 -16.84 17.51 0.06
N GLU A 47 -16.93 16.42 -0.70
CA GLU A 47 -16.38 16.30 -2.07
C GLU A 47 -14.93 16.83 -2.17
N SER A 48 -14.12 16.43 -1.20
CA SER A 48 -12.79 16.96 -1.00
C SER A 48 -11.74 15.88 -1.24
N SER A 49 -10.56 16.26 -1.70
CA SER A 49 -9.41 15.38 -1.81
C SER A 49 -8.15 16.07 -1.32
N LEU A 50 -7.20 15.28 -0.82
CA LEU A 50 -5.94 15.76 -0.29
C LEU A 50 -4.80 15.06 -1.00
N HIS A 51 -3.79 15.82 -1.41
CA HIS A 51 -2.60 15.30 -2.08
C HIS A 51 -1.38 15.83 -1.37
N TRP A 52 -0.34 15.01 -1.20
CA TRP A 52 0.86 15.46 -0.51
C TRP A 52 2.17 14.80 -0.97
N ASN A 53 3.25 15.55 -0.74
CA ASN A 53 4.62 15.08 -0.71
C ASN A 53 5.19 15.36 0.68
N TYR A 54 6.02 14.45 1.18
CA TYR A 54 6.75 14.64 2.43
C TYR A 54 8.23 14.40 2.23
N ARG A 55 9.06 15.33 2.74
CA ARG A 55 10.53 15.32 2.68
C ARG A 55 11.11 14.99 4.07
N PRO A 56 11.52 13.73 4.34
CA PRO A 56 11.95 13.31 5.67
C PRO A 56 13.17 14.06 6.23
N SER A 57 14.10 14.49 5.37
CA SER A 57 15.32 15.20 5.78
C SER A 57 15.07 16.59 6.36
N SER A 58 13.94 17.21 6.04
CA SER A 58 13.61 18.58 6.42
C SER A 58 12.29 18.70 7.18
N GLY A 59 11.47 17.64 7.20
CA GLY A 59 10.12 17.67 7.78
C GLY A 59 9.13 18.50 6.96
N VAL A 60 9.47 18.85 5.72
CA VAL A 60 8.65 19.71 4.86
C VAL A 60 7.58 18.88 4.14
N VAL A 61 6.36 19.39 4.18
CA VAL A 61 5.19 18.88 3.48
C VAL A 61 4.81 19.85 2.38
N ASP A 62 4.58 19.31 1.18
CA ASP A 62 3.85 20.01 0.11
C ASP A 62 2.46 19.38 0.02
N VAL A 63 1.41 20.19 0.12
CA VAL A 63 0.01 19.75 0.10
C VAL A 63 -0.77 20.48 -0.99
N ALA A 64 -1.68 19.76 -1.63
CA ALA A 64 -2.81 20.31 -2.35
C ALA A 64 -4.11 19.76 -1.75
N PHE A 65 -4.87 20.62 -1.10
CA PHE A 65 -6.25 20.31 -0.69
C PHE A 65 -7.20 20.81 -1.78
N ASN A 66 -8.03 19.93 -2.30
CA ASN A 66 -8.99 20.21 -3.36
C ASN A 66 -10.41 20.07 -2.80
N LYS A 67 -11.24 21.07 -3.05
CA LYS A 67 -12.69 21.06 -2.81
C LYS A 67 -13.39 21.19 -4.16
N ALA A 68 -14.08 20.13 -4.57
CA ALA A 68 -14.94 20.19 -5.75
C ALA A 68 -16.21 21.00 -5.46
N ASN A 69 -16.80 21.59 -6.50
CA ASN A 69 -18.10 22.27 -6.45
C ASN A 69 -18.24 23.31 -5.31
N ALA A 70 -17.21 24.11 -5.07
CA ALA A 70 -17.27 25.22 -4.14
C ALA A 70 -18.23 26.30 -4.64
N LYS A 71 -19.10 26.79 -3.75
CA LYS A 71 -20.06 27.85 -4.07
C LYS A 71 -19.37 29.20 -4.16
N ASP A 72 -19.86 30.09 -5.02
CA ASP A 72 -19.23 31.42 -5.23
C ASP A 72 -19.17 32.28 -3.95
N SER A 73 -20.19 32.20 -3.10
CA SER A 73 -20.26 32.91 -1.81
C SER A 73 -19.89 31.99 -0.64
N SER A 74 -18.84 31.18 -0.81
CA SER A 74 -18.34 30.30 0.25
C SER A 74 -16.87 30.51 0.55
N TRP A 75 -16.50 30.21 1.79
CA TRP A 75 -15.13 30.00 2.20
C TRP A 75 -14.87 28.50 2.31
N VAL A 76 -13.63 28.10 2.06
CA VAL A 76 -13.13 26.73 2.16
C VAL A 76 -11.87 26.75 2.99
N ALA A 77 -11.74 25.80 3.91
CA ALA A 77 -10.56 25.70 4.75
C ALA A 77 -10.13 24.25 4.94
N TRP A 78 -8.82 24.04 4.96
CA TRP A 78 -8.20 22.80 5.43
C TRP A 78 -7.23 23.15 6.56
N ALA A 79 -7.23 22.39 7.64
CA ALA A 79 -6.44 22.68 8.81
C ALA A 79 -5.78 21.43 9.37
N ILE A 80 -4.60 21.59 9.96
CA ILE A 80 -3.97 20.55 10.76
C ILE A 80 -4.03 20.92 12.24
N ASN A 81 -4.33 19.95 13.09
CA ASN A 81 -4.27 20.11 14.54
C ASN A 81 -3.17 19.21 15.10
N PRO A 82 -1.99 19.77 15.39
CA PRO A 82 -0.90 18.98 15.93
C PRO A 82 -1.16 18.49 17.36
N SER A 83 -2.06 19.13 18.11
CA SER A 83 -2.13 18.99 19.57
C SER A 83 -3.40 18.31 20.08
N SER A 84 -4.51 18.40 19.34
CA SER A 84 -5.80 17.82 19.72
C SER A 84 -6.51 17.21 18.50
N LYS A 85 -7.63 16.50 18.75
CA LYS A 85 -8.47 15.89 17.70
C LYS A 85 -9.64 16.79 17.24
N GLY A 86 -9.86 17.92 17.93
CA GLY A 86 -11.00 18.81 17.69
C GLY A 86 -10.66 20.01 16.82
N MET A 87 -11.66 20.86 16.58
CA MET A 87 -11.47 22.10 15.82
C MET A 87 -10.53 23.09 16.52
N VAL A 88 -10.67 23.23 17.84
CA VAL A 88 -9.84 24.14 18.65
C VAL A 88 -8.39 23.64 18.73
N GLY A 89 -7.46 24.53 18.43
CA GLY A 89 -6.03 24.25 18.28
C GLY A 89 -5.59 24.03 16.83
N SER A 90 -6.53 23.98 15.88
CA SER A 90 -6.21 23.77 14.47
C SER A 90 -5.50 24.97 13.86
N GLN A 91 -4.55 24.69 12.97
CA GLN A 91 -3.75 25.64 12.21
C GLN A 91 -4.26 25.57 10.77
N SER A 92 -5.05 26.56 10.37
CA SER A 92 -5.87 26.52 9.16
C SER A 92 -5.24 27.24 7.98
N PHE A 93 -5.44 26.68 6.79
CA PHE A 93 -5.26 27.29 5.49
C PHE A 93 -6.65 27.55 4.92
N ALA A 94 -7.03 28.81 4.83
CA ALA A 94 -8.35 29.24 4.42
C ALA A 94 -8.31 29.99 3.09
N VAL A 95 -9.41 29.87 2.34
CA VAL A 95 -9.67 30.61 1.11
C VAL A 95 -11.09 31.14 1.18
N HIS A 96 -11.26 32.41 0.83
CA HIS A 96 -12.58 32.95 0.52
C HIS A 96 -12.51 33.78 -0.77
N LYS A 97 -13.65 33.91 -1.44
CA LYS A 97 -13.82 34.69 -2.66
C LYS A 97 -14.56 35.98 -2.32
N ASN A 98 -13.87 37.12 -2.31
CA ASN A 98 -14.50 38.45 -2.24
C ASN A 98 -13.88 39.33 -3.34
N GLY A 99 -14.41 39.22 -4.56
CA GLY A 99 -13.81 39.77 -5.78
C GLY A 99 -12.61 38.95 -6.27
N THR A 100 -11.49 39.01 -5.53
CA THR A 100 -10.29 38.21 -5.77
C THR A 100 -10.23 37.01 -4.83
N ILE A 101 -9.75 35.87 -5.32
CA ILE A 101 -9.51 34.68 -4.50
C ILE A 101 -8.17 34.83 -3.77
N LYS A 102 -8.20 34.77 -2.43
CA LYS A 102 -6.99 34.85 -1.59
C LYS A 102 -6.90 33.63 -0.70
N ALA A 103 -5.73 33.00 -0.67
CA ALA A 103 -5.37 32.02 0.34
C ALA A 103 -4.60 32.69 1.46
N TYR A 104 -4.91 32.33 2.70
CA TYR A 104 -4.28 32.87 3.89
C TYR A 104 -4.32 31.85 5.03
N THR A 105 -3.54 32.10 6.07
CA THR A 105 -3.48 31.25 7.26
C THR A 105 -4.35 31.79 8.37
N SER A 106 -4.93 30.91 9.18
CA SER A 106 -5.77 31.28 10.32
C SER A 106 -5.59 30.31 11.50
N PRO A 107 -5.10 30.77 12.67
CA PRO A 107 -5.05 29.95 13.88
C PRO A 107 -6.43 29.87 14.55
N ILE A 108 -6.92 28.64 14.80
CA ILE A 108 -8.24 28.41 15.39
C ILE A 108 -8.11 28.18 16.89
N THR A 109 -8.36 29.21 17.68
CA THR A 109 -8.21 29.18 19.15
C THR A 109 -9.53 29.00 19.89
N SER A 110 -10.67 29.16 19.22
CA SER A 110 -12.00 29.00 19.81
C SER A 110 -13.06 28.59 18.77
N TYR A 111 -14.23 28.18 19.23
CA TYR A 111 -15.40 27.91 18.37
C TYR A 111 -16.03 29.17 17.78
N ALA A 112 -15.73 30.35 18.31
CA ALA A 112 -16.23 31.63 17.82
C ALA A 112 -15.32 32.25 16.73
N THR A 113 -14.46 31.43 16.10
CA THR A 113 -13.56 31.88 15.03
C THR A 113 -14.35 32.42 13.84
N MET A 114 -13.83 33.49 13.23
CA MET A 114 -14.28 33.99 11.92
C MET A 114 -13.21 33.75 10.85
N LEU A 115 -12.32 32.77 11.08
CA LEU A 115 -11.12 32.53 10.28
C LEU A 115 -10.28 33.80 10.10
N GLN A 116 -9.96 34.49 11.20
CA GLN A 116 -9.10 35.69 11.12
C GLN A 116 -7.71 35.33 10.62
N GLU A 117 -7.15 36.15 9.73
CA GLU A 117 -5.79 35.98 9.22
C GLU A 117 -4.77 36.09 10.36
N GLY A 118 -3.86 35.13 10.44
CA GLY A 118 -2.86 35.08 11.51
C GLY A 118 -1.77 34.03 11.26
N ASN A 119 -0.70 34.12 12.05
CA ASN A 119 0.44 33.23 11.93
C ASN A 119 0.15 31.84 12.52
N LEU A 120 0.69 30.81 11.86
CA LEU A 120 0.60 29.43 12.35
C LEU A 120 1.77 29.11 13.29
N SER A 121 1.60 28.07 14.10
CA SER A 121 2.63 27.61 15.06
C SER A 121 3.85 26.95 14.40
N PHE A 122 3.88 26.87 13.07
CA PHE A 122 4.94 26.26 12.29
C PHE A 122 5.19 27.06 11.00
N SER A 123 6.39 26.89 10.44
CA SER A 123 6.86 27.67 9.29
C SER A 123 6.09 27.34 8.01
N ILE A 124 5.64 28.39 7.31
CA ILE A 124 5.00 28.31 5.99
C ILE A 124 5.97 28.85 4.95
N TYR A 125 6.28 28.05 3.93
CA TYR A 125 7.21 28.43 2.85
C TYR A 125 6.47 28.95 1.62
N SER A 126 5.28 28.42 1.33
CA SER A 126 4.43 28.94 0.28
C SER A 126 2.97 28.63 0.54
N LEU A 127 2.10 29.55 0.12
CA LEU A 127 0.66 29.39 0.14
C LEU A 127 0.09 30.03 -1.11
N SER A 128 -0.73 29.29 -1.86
CA SER A 128 -1.42 29.79 -3.04
C SER A 128 -2.73 29.05 -3.25
N THR A 129 -3.56 29.55 -4.17
CA THR A 129 -4.83 28.92 -4.49
C THR A 129 -5.10 28.98 -5.99
N SER A 130 -5.90 28.04 -6.47
CA SER A 130 -6.47 28.06 -7.81
C SER A 130 -7.97 27.83 -7.75
N TYR A 131 -8.71 28.54 -8.59
CA TYR A 131 -10.14 28.33 -8.81
C TYR A 131 -10.38 28.00 -10.27
N THR A 132 -10.85 26.79 -10.56
CA THR A 132 -11.11 26.33 -11.92
C THR A 132 -12.36 25.46 -11.95
N ASN A 133 -13.30 25.71 -12.86
CA ASN A 133 -14.53 24.92 -13.03
C ASN A 133 -15.32 24.70 -11.73
N GLY A 134 -15.40 25.72 -10.86
CA GLY A 134 -16.09 25.62 -9.56
C GLY A 134 -15.31 24.86 -8.48
N GLY A 135 -14.12 24.32 -8.77
CA GLY A 135 -13.23 23.72 -7.77
C GLY A 135 -12.27 24.74 -7.17
N ILE A 136 -12.06 24.66 -5.84
CA ILE A 136 -11.01 25.41 -5.13
C ILE A 136 -9.90 24.46 -4.75
N ILE A 137 -8.65 24.81 -5.07
CA ILE A 137 -7.47 24.09 -4.59
C ILE A 137 -6.62 25.05 -3.75
N ILE A 138 -6.21 24.58 -2.58
CA ILE A 138 -5.29 25.25 -1.67
C ILE A 138 -3.95 24.52 -1.76
N PHE A 139 -2.92 25.22 -2.23
CA PHE A 139 -1.55 24.72 -2.27
C PHE A 139 -0.76 25.31 -1.12
N ALA A 140 -0.20 24.45 -0.26
CA ALA A 140 0.60 24.88 0.88
C ALA A 140 1.91 24.08 0.95
N THR A 141 3.01 24.76 1.23
CA THR A 141 4.28 24.13 1.61
C THR A 141 4.66 24.62 2.99
N PHE A 142 4.80 23.70 3.94
CA PHE A 142 5.04 24.03 5.33
C PHE A 142 5.89 22.97 6.03
N GLN A 143 6.51 23.36 7.14
CA GLN A 143 7.25 22.44 7.98
C GLN A 143 6.32 21.82 9.02
N LEU A 144 6.32 20.49 9.14
CA LEU A 144 5.60 19.85 10.25
C LEU A 144 6.29 20.16 11.58
N PRO A 145 5.52 20.23 12.68
CA PRO A 145 6.11 20.30 14.01
C PRO A 145 7.12 19.16 14.24
N PRO A 146 8.21 19.40 15.00
CA PRO A 146 9.24 18.39 15.23
C PRO A 146 8.66 17.07 15.75
N ASN A 147 9.16 15.95 15.23
CA ASN A 147 8.75 14.59 15.60
C ASN A 147 7.25 14.27 15.38
N LYS A 148 6.52 15.06 14.58
CA LYS A 148 5.11 14.77 14.22
C LYS A 148 5.00 14.45 12.74
N THR A 149 4.78 13.18 12.44
CA THR A 149 4.51 12.67 11.09
C THR A 149 3.04 12.28 10.93
N VAL A 150 2.36 12.10 12.07
CA VAL A 150 0.92 11.89 12.22
C VAL A 150 0.32 13.15 12.83
N VAL A 151 -0.68 13.73 12.17
CA VAL A 151 -1.44 14.86 12.72
C VAL A 151 -2.93 14.65 12.47
N ASN A 152 -3.76 15.23 13.35
CA ASN A 152 -5.17 15.33 13.04
C ASN A 152 -5.36 16.45 12.02
N HIS A 153 -6.37 16.33 11.18
CA HIS A 153 -6.76 17.39 10.26
C HIS A 153 -8.27 17.57 10.29
N ALA A 154 -8.72 18.71 9.79
CA ALA A 154 -10.13 19.00 9.56
C ALA A 154 -10.27 19.83 8.29
N TRP A 155 -11.38 19.67 7.59
CA TRP A 155 -11.71 20.48 6.43
C TRP A 155 -13.13 20.97 6.53
N GLN A 156 -13.40 22.18 6.06
CA GLN A 156 -14.73 22.78 6.14
C GLN A 156 -15.02 23.69 4.96
N GLU A 157 -16.31 23.89 4.75
CA GLU A 157 -16.84 24.98 3.93
C GLU A 157 -17.94 25.72 4.69
N GLY A 158 -18.07 27.01 4.44
CA GLY A 158 -19.12 27.84 5.02
C GLY A 158 -19.46 29.04 4.14
N LEU A 159 -20.54 29.74 4.49
CA LEU A 159 -21.02 30.87 3.68
C LEU A 159 -20.27 32.16 4.02
N VAL A 160 -20.15 33.02 3.03
CA VAL A 160 -19.71 34.42 3.18
C VAL A 160 -20.94 35.31 3.07
N SER A 161 -21.13 36.19 4.04
CA SER A 161 -22.17 37.22 4.04
C SER A 161 -21.95 38.26 2.93
N GLU A 162 -22.99 39.02 2.60
CA GLU A 162 -22.91 40.11 1.61
C GLU A 162 -21.93 41.22 2.01
N ASP A 163 -21.74 41.45 3.32
CA ASP A 163 -20.76 42.39 3.88
C ASP A 163 -19.32 41.83 3.87
N GLY A 164 -19.10 40.62 3.35
CA GLY A 164 -17.81 39.94 3.33
C GLY A 164 -17.47 39.15 4.60
N THR A 165 -18.34 39.15 5.61
CA THR A 165 -18.12 38.43 6.86
C THR A 165 -18.26 36.92 6.68
N LEU A 166 -17.28 36.13 7.15
CA LEU A 166 -17.34 34.68 7.10
C LEU A 166 -18.27 34.14 8.19
N LYS A 167 -19.28 33.34 7.78
CA LYS A 167 -20.21 32.68 8.71
C LYS A 167 -19.64 31.34 9.19
N ALA A 168 -20.18 30.85 10.31
CA ALA A 168 -19.91 29.49 10.74
C ALA A 168 -20.24 28.47 9.64
N HIS A 169 -19.46 27.39 9.59
CA HIS A 169 -19.79 26.25 8.72
C HIS A 169 -21.10 25.60 9.19
N SER A 170 -21.73 24.83 8.31
CA SER A 170 -22.95 24.07 8.65
C SER A 170 -22.68 23.06 9.77
N PHE A 171 -23.72 22.71 10.54
CA PHE A 171 -23.68 21.63 11.54
C PHE A 171 -24.33 20.34 11.02
N SER A 172 -24.46 20.18 9.70
CA SER A 172 -24.87 18.91 9.09
C SER A 172 -23.91 17.78 9.46
N CYS A 173 -24.42 16.54 9.41
CA CYS A 173 -23.63 15.33 9.65
C CYS A 173 -22.30 15.35 8.88
N SER A 174 -22.36 15.76 7.61
CA SER A 174 -21.19 15.89 6.76
C SER A 174 -20.11 16.80 7.36
N ASN A 175 -20.47 18.01 7.80
CA ASN A 175 -19.51 18.93 8.40
C ASN A 175 -19.00 18.42 9.75
N LEU A 176 -19.86 17.82 10.56
CA LEU A 176 -19.44 17.27 11.86
C LEU A 176 -18.49 16.06 11.73
N GLN A 177 -18.53 15.35 10.61
CA GLN A 177 -17.64 14.22 10.30
C GLN A 177 -16.39 14.64 9.51
N SER A 178 -16.22 15.93 9.25
CA SER A 178 -15.17 16.47 8.37
C SER A 178 -13.83 16.67 9.08
N TYR A 179 -13.34 15.58 9.67
CA TYR A 179 -12.07 15.51 10.38
C TYR A 179 -11.48 14.09 10.28
N GLY A 180 -10.18 13.98 10.52
CA GLY A 180 -9.46 12.72 10.35
C GLY A 180 -8.03 12.77 10.88
N THR A 181 -7.27 11.70 10.65
CA THR A 181 -5.85 11.62 10.99
C THR A 181 -5.05 11.33 9.73
N ILE A 182 -4.04 12.17 9.44
CA ILE A 182 -3.17 12.00 8.28
C ILE A 182 -1.78 11.50 8.68
N ASP A 183 -1.43 10.38 8.03
CA ASP A 183 -0.14 9.71 7.93
C ASP A 183 0.83 10.26 6.87
N PHE A 184 1.68 11.25 7.13
CA PHE A 184 2.59 11.77 6.10
C PHE A 184 3.69 10.77 5.64
N ILE A 185 3.92 9.65 6.35
CA ILE A 185 4.99 8.67 6.10
C ILE A 185 4.52 7.20 6.01
N SER A 186 3.53 6.76 6.80
CA SER A 186 3.34 5.32 7.09
C SER A 186 3.15 4.40 5.89
N GLY A 187 2.52 4.86 4.81
CA GLY A 187 2.38 4.07 3.58
C GLY A 187 3.72 3.61 3.00
N LYS A 188 4.77 4.44 3.11
CA LYS A 188 6.12 4.10 2.61
C LYS A 188 6.78 3.03 3.47
N VAL A 189 6.68 3.14 4.80
CA VAL A 189 7.28 2.17 5.74
C VAL A 189 6.62 0.80 5.56
N HIS A 190 5.29 0.76 5.49
CA HIS A 190 4.54 -0.45 5.17
C HIS A 190 5.00 -1.07 3.84
N GLY A 191 5.10 -0.26 2.78
CA GLY A 191 5.55 -0.72 1.46
C GLY A 191 6.97 -1.30 1.48
N ILE A 192 7.92 -0.63 2.14
CA ILE A 192 9.32 -1.08 2.22
C ILE A 192 9.43 -2.40 3.00
N LEU A 193 8.86 -2.45 4.20
CA LEU A 193 8.92 -3.65 5.05
C LEU A 193 8.36 -4.87 4.33
N ASN A 194 7.20 -4.73 3.69
CA ASN A 194 6.56 -5.84 3.00
C ASN A 194 7.24 -6.21 1.68
N THR A 195 7.82 -5.24 0.95
CA THR A 195 8.59 -5.53 -0.27
C THR A 195 9.86 -6.32 0.05
N VAL A 196 10.61 -5.91 1.09
CA VAL A 196 11.84 -6.60 1.49
C VAL A 196 11.53 -8.00 2.05
N SER A 197 10.57 -8.12 2.97
CA SER A 197 10.23 -9.40 3.59
C SER A 197 9.53 -10.37 2.63
N TRP A 198 8.31 -10.03 2.22
CA TRP A 198 7.45 -10.90 1.43
C TRP A 198 7.86 -10.95 -0.04
N GLY A 199 8.34 -9.83 -0.59
CA GLY A 199 8.65 -9.72 -2.01
C GLY A 199 10.03 -10.25 -2.40
N ILE A 200 11.01 -10.24 -1.49
CA ILE A 200 12.40 -10.56 -1.81
C ILE A 200 12.93 -11.69 -0.94
N MET A 201 12.90 -11.55 0.39
CA MET A 201 13.48 -12.55 1.29
C MET A 201 12.74 -13.88 1.25
N MET A 202 11.40 -13.88 1.19
CA MET A 202 10.60 -15.12 1.11
C MET A 202 10.93 -15.97 -0.14
N PRO A 203 10.97 -15.40 -1.37
CA PRO A 203 11.48 -16.11 -2.56
C PRO A 203 12.91 -16.62 -2.40
N ILE A 204 13.83 -15.80 -1.88
CA ILE A 204 15.23 -16.22 -1.65
C ILE A 204 15.29 -17.42 -0.69
N GLY A 205 14.51 -17.39 0.40
CA GLY A 205 14.42 -18.51 1.33
C GLY A 205 13.92 -19.79 0.66
N VAL A 206 12.96 -19.70 -0.26
CA VAL A 206 12.50 -20.87 -1.05
C VAL A 206 13.60 -21.37 -1.98
N MET A 207 14.32 -20.48 -2.67
CA MET A 207 15.45 -20.85 -3.51
C MET A 207 16.55 -21.55 -2.71
N MET A 208 16.89 -21.07 -1.52
CA MET A 208 17.83 -21.74 -0.61
C MET A 208 17.38 -23.17 -0.28
N GLY A 209 16.10 -23.34 0.06
CA GLY A 209 15.53 -24.66 0.39
C GLY A 209 15.52 -25.64 -0.78
N ARG A 210 15.41 -25.14 -2.01
CA ARG A 210 15.35 -25.94 -3.23
C ARG A 210 16.74 -26.31 -3.76
N TYR A 211 17.63 -25.33 -3.91
CA TYR A 211 18.89 -25.51 -4.64
C TYR A 211 20.07 -25.88 -3.72
N LEU A 212 20.16 -25.33 -2.51
CA LEU A 212 21.26 -25.68 -1.60
C LEU A 212 21.13 -27.11 -1.05
N LYS A 213 19.91 -27.67 -1.06
CA LYS A 213 19.64 -29.06 -0.64
C LYS A 213 20.36 -30.09 -1.50
N VAL A 214 20.70 -29.74 -2.74
CA VAL A 214 21.28 -30.66 -3.73
C VAL A 214 22.82 -30.60 -3.72
N VAL A 215 23.42 -29.61 -3.06
CA VAL A 215 24.88 -29.45 -3.00
C VAL A 215 25.49 -30.50 -2.07
N ASP A 216 26.37 -31.34 -2.61
CA ASP A 216 27.14 -32.32 -1.83
C ASP A 216 28.04 -31.62 -0.80
N GLY A 217 28.16 -32.19 0.40
CA GLY A 217 28.95 -31.63 1.50
C GLY A 217 28.23 -30.59 2.37
N LEU A 218 27.08 -30.05 1.95
CA LEU A 218 26.35 -29.04 2.73
C LEU A 218 25.51 -29.63 3.89
N GLY A 219 25.30 -30.95 3.93
CA GLY A 219 24.64 -31.64 5.04
C GLY A 219 23.27 -31.04 5.42
N SER A 220 23.09 -30.68 6.69
CA SER A 220 21.89 -30.01 7.20
C SER A 220 21.92 -28.48 7.06
N THR A 221 23.04 -27.89 6.62
CA THR A 221 23.25 -26.43 6.60
C THR A 221 22.22 -25.71 5.73
N TRP A 222 21.83 -26.28 4.58
CA TRP A 222 20.78 -25.71 3.72
C TRP A 222 19.47 -25.51 4.47
N PHE A 223 19.14 -26.43 5.39
CA PHE A 223 17.91 -26.41 6.15
C PHE A 223 17.93 -25.33 7.22
N HIS A 224 19.08 -25.09 7.85
CA HIS A 224 19.28 -23.99 8.79
C HIS A 224 19.22 -22.63 8.08
N LEU A 225 19.85 -22.49 6.91
CA LEU A 225 19.81 -21.28 6.09
C LEU A 225 18.39 -20.94 5.63
N HIS A 226 17.68 -21.93 5.07
CA HIS A 226 16.27 -21.77 4.70
C HIS A 226 15.43 -21.33 5.90
N ARG A 227 15.55 -22.02 7.04
CA ARG A 227 14.79 -21.69 8.25
C ARG A 227 15.11 -20.28 8.76
N ALA A 228 16.37 -19.92 8.85
CA ALA A 228 16.79 -18.60 9.34
C ALA A 228 16.26 -17.47 8.45
N CYS A 229 16.42 -17.61 7.12
CA CYS A 229 15.92 -16.65 6.15
C CYS A 229 14.40 -16.49 6.22
N GLN A 230 13.66 -17.61 6.24
CA GLN A 230 12.19 -17.59 6.31
C GLN A 230 11.69 -17.03 7.64
N SER A 231 12.30 -17.39 8.77
CA SER A 231 11.93 -16.85 10.07
C SER A 231 12.15 -15.34 10.14
N LEU A 232 13.30 -14.84 9.67
CA LEU A 232 13.59 -13.40 9.66
C LEU A 232 12.62 -12.65 8.74
N ALA A 233 12.38 -13.17 7.54
CA ALA A 233 11.40 -12.59 6.61
C ALA A 233 10.01 -12.53 7.23
N PHE A 234 9.58 -13.58 7.93
CA PHE A 234 8.26 -13.65 8.57
C PHE A 234 8.13 -12.62 9.71
N LEU A 235 9.15 -12.46 10.55
CA LEU A 235 9.15 -11.47 11.63
C LEU A 235 9.06 -10.03 11.10
N ILE A 236 9.86 -9.69 10.08
CA ILE A 236 9.77 -8.38 9.41
C ILE A 236 8.38 -8.21 8.77
N GLY A 237 7.85 -9.28 8.16
CA GLY A 237 6.53 -9.31 7.55
C GLY A 237 5.38 -9.09 8.53
N ILE A 238 5.49 -9.56 9.79
CA ILE A 238 4.51 -9.28 10.85
C ILE A 238 4.49 -7.78 11.18
N VAL A 239 5.66 -7.15 11.31
CA VAL A 239 5.76 -5.70 11.55
C VAL A 239 5.16 -4.94 10.36
N GLY A 240 5.51 -5.34 9.14
CA GLY A 240 4.93 -4.80 7.91
C GLY A 240 3.40 -4.95 7.84
N PHE A 241 2.86 -6.08 8.27
CA PHE A 241 1.41 -6.30 8.32
C PHE A 241 0.73 -5.44 9.41
N GLY A 242 1.34 -5.34 10.59
CA GLY A 242 0.85 -4.49 11.68
C GLY A 242 0.74 -3.01 11.29
N THR A 243 1.75 -2.48 10.58
CA THR A 243 1.67 -1.11 10.03
C THR A 243 0.52 -0.96 9.01
N GLY A 244 0.24 -2.00 8.22
CA GLY A 244 -0.88 -1.99 7.27
C GLY A 244 -2.25 -1.96 7.97
N LEU A 245 -2.42 -2.73 9.04
CA LEU A 245 -3.62 -2.68 9.88
C LEU A 245 -3.78 -1.32 10.57
N TYR A 246 -2.67 -0.74 11.04
CA TYR A 246 -2.66 0.58 11.65
C TYR A 246 -3.15 1.66 10.67
N ILE A 247 -2.55 1.71 9.47
CA ILE A 247 -2.96 2.63 8.39
C ILE A 247 -4.43 2.43 8.05
N GLY A 248 -4.85 1.18 7.84
CA GLY A 248 -6.23 0.86 7.48
C GLY A 248 -7.26 1.26 8.54
N ASN A 249 -6.90 1.30 9.83
CA ASN A 249 -7.85 1.67 10.90
C ASN A 249 -7.80 3.17 11.27
N HIS A 250 -6.71 3.88 10.97
CA HIS A 250 -6.50 5.27 11.42
C HIS A 250 -6.46 6.30 10.30
N SER A 251 -6.13 5.90 9.07
CA SER A 251 -5.92 6.81 7.94
C SER A 251 -7.04 6.77 6.90
N GLY A 252 -8.15 6.06 7.13
CA GLY A 252 -9.30 6.01 6.21
C GLY A 252 -9.05 5.31 4.85
N VAL A 253 -7.80 5.00 4.51
CA VAL A 253 -7.41 4.33 3.25
C VAL A 253 -7.83 2.86 3.29
N HIS A 254 -8.98 2.57 2.68
CA HIS A 254 -9.52 1.22 2.60
C HIS A 254 -9.48 0.67 1.18
N HIS A 255 -8.52 -0.23 0.90
CA HIS A 255 -8.51 -1.01 -0.33
C HIS A 255 -8.83 -2.47 -0.02
N ALA A 256 -10.12 -2.81 -0.15
CA ALA A 256 -10.63 -4.15 0.20
C ALA A 256 -9.83 -5.30 -0.45
N PRO A 257 -9.50 -5.28 -1.77
CA PRO A 257 -8.75 -6.38 -2.37
C PRO A 257 -7.33 -6.56 -1.79
N HIS A 258 -6.59 -5.47 -1.61
CA HIS A 258 -5.24 -5.51 -1.03
C HIS A 258 -5.27 -5.97 0.43
N ARG A 259 -6.24 -5.49 1.21
CA ARG A 259 -6.42 -5.89 2.60
C ARG A 259 -6.79 -7.36 2.73
N CYS A 260 -7.77 -7.84 1.96
CA CYS A 260 -8.20 -9.23 1.99
C CYS A 260 -7.06 -10.17 1.61
N VAL A 261 -6.36 -9.90 0.51
CA VAL A 261 -5.21 -10.73 0.10
C VAL A 261 -4.07 -10.66 1.11
N GLY A 262 -3.77 -9.49 1.67
CA GLY A 262 -2.77 -9.35 2.72
C GLY A 262 -3.09 -10.17 3.98
N ILE A 263 -4.36 -10.19 4.41
CA ILE A 263 -4.82 -11.03 5.52
C ILE A 263 -4.72 -12.51 5.17
N THR A 264 -5.21 -12.92 3.99
CA THR A 264 -5.13 -14.31 3.53
C THR A 264 -3.68 -14.80 3.49
N LEU A 265 -2.77 -13.99 2.96
CA LEU A 265 -1.34 -14.27 2.93
C LEU A 265 -0.78 -14.46 4.35
N MET A 266 -1.12 -13.58 5.29
CA MET A 266 -0.66 -13.70 6.67
C MET A 266 -1.17 -14.98 7.34
N CYS A 267 -2.42 -15.36 7.11
CA CYS A 267 -2.99 -16.61 7.60
C CYS A 267 -2.26 -17.83 7.02
N LEU A 268 -2.03 -17.86 5.71
CA LEU A 268 -1.32 -18.95 5.04
C LEU A 268 0.14 -19.07 5.53
N ALA A 269 0.84 -17.95 5.66
CA ALA A 269 2.21 -17.92 6.17
C ALA A 269 2.29 -18.38 7.64
N SER A 270 1.34 -17.96 8.47
CA SER A 270 1.26 -18.40 9.87
C SER A 270 0.99 -19.91 9.97
N ALA A 271 0.09 -20.43 9.14
CA ALA A 271 -0.17 -21.87 9.05
C ALA A 271 1.07 -22.63 8.56
N GLN A 272 1.80 -22.10 7.58
CA GLN A 272 3.05 -22.65 7.06
C GLN A 272 4.10 -22.78 8.17
N VAL A 273 4.31 -21.72 8.97
CA VAL A 273 5.26 -21.72 10.09
C VAL A 273 4.83 -22.69 11.19
N LEU A 274 3.56 -22.64 11.60
CA LEU A 274 3.01 -23.53 12.64
C LEU A 274 3.17 -25.00 12.27
N VAL A 275 2.74 -25.39 11.06
CA VAL A 275 2.84 -26.77 10.58
C VAL A 275 4.29 -27.20 10.39
N ALA A 276 5.18 -26.28 9.99
CA ALA A 276 6.60 -26.59 9.80
C ALA A 276 7.40 -26.73 11.10
N VAL A 277 7.02 -26.02 12.16
CA VAL A 277 7.70 -26.06 13.45
C VAL A 277 7.09 -27.13 14.36
N CYS A 278 5.76 -27.17 14.49
CA CYS A 278 5.09 -28.01 15.48
C CYS A 278 4.69 -29.39 14.94
N LEU A 279 4.39 -29.50 13.65
CA LEU A 279 3.74 -30.69 13.06
C LEU A 279 4.61 -31.42 12.03
N ARG A 280 5.91 -31.15 12.00
CA ARG A 280 6.83 -31.75 11.02
C ARG A 280 7.12 -33.23 11.35
N PRO A 281 6.68 -34.21 10.53
CA PRO A 281 6.95 -35.62 10.79
C PRO A 281 8.41 -35.98 10.51
N LYS A 282 8.89 -37.07 11.15
CA LYS A 282 10.17 -37.72 10.84
C LYS A 282 10.22 -38.15 9.36
N LYS A 283 11.43 -38.28 8.80
CA LYS A 283 11.64 -38.46 7.34
C LYS A 283 11.02 -39.76 6.80
N ASP A 284 10.96 -40.79 7.62
CA ASP A 284 10.47 -42.14 7.37
C ASP A 284 8.95 -42.30 7.63
N HIS A 285 8.29 -41.28 8.17
CA HIS A 285 6.88 -41.38 8.57
C HIS A 285 5.91 -41.25 7.37
N LYS A 286 4.85 -42.05 7.31
CA LYS A 286 3.85 -42.03 6.22
C LYS A 286 3.23 -40.64 5.97
N TYR A 287 3.01 -39.85 7.03
CA TYR A 287 2.46 -38.49 6.91
C TYR A 287 3.44 -37.44 6.37
N ARG A 288 4.72 -37.80 6.21
CA ARG A 288 5.74 -36.90 5.63
C ARG A 288 5.34 -36.43 4.22
N ILE A 289 4.67 -37.29 3.45
CA ILE A 289 4.23 -36.95 2.09
C ILE A 289 3.17 -35.85 2.08
N PHE A 290 2.14 -35.96 2.92
CA PHE A 290 1.09 -34.95 3.06
C PHE A 290 1.64 -33.62 3.58
N TRP A 291 2.54 -33.69 4.57
CA TRP A 291 3.24 -32.50 5.07
C TRP A 291 4.03 -31.81 3.95
N ASN A 292 4.74 -32.56 3.10
CA ASN A 292 5.48 -31.97 1.97
C ASN A 292 4.52 -31.32 0.95
N ILE A 293 3.41 -31.97 0.60
CA ILE A 293 2.40 -31.43 -0.32
C ILE A 293 1.85 -30.11 0.21
N PHE A 294 1.39 -30.10 1.47
CA PHE A 294 0.94 -28.89 2.14
C PHE A 294 2.01 -27.80 2.11
N HIS A 295 3.23 -28.12 2.54
CA HIS A 295 4.32 -27.17 2.65
C HIS A 295 4.69 -26.55 1.29
N TYR A 296 4.66 -27.32 0.20
CA TYR A 296 4.94 -26.79 -1.13
C TYR A 296 3.79 -25.93 -1.66
N ILE A 297 2.55 -26.44 -1.62
CA ILE A 297 1.39 -25.72 -2.16
C ILE A 297 1.18 -24.39 -1.43
N VAL A 298 1.14 -24.41 -0.10
CA VAL A 298 0.93 -23.21 0.71
C VAL A 298 2.10 -22.23 0.57
N GLY A 299 3.34 -22.74 0.51
CA GLY A 299 4.52 -21.92 0.30
C GLY A 299 4.49 -21.14 -1.03
N TYR A 300 4.24 -21.82 -2.15
CA TYR A 300 4.16 -21.16 -3.46
C TYR A 300 2.95 -20.24 -3.60
N ALA A 301 1.78 -20.64 -3.07
CA ALA A 301 0.60 -19.78 -3.05
C ALA A 301 0.86 -18.48 -2.29
N THR A 302 1.52 -18.56 -1.13
CA THR A 302 1.88 -17.38 -0.32
C THR A 302 2.78 -16.41 -1.11
N ILE A 303 3.77 -16.91 -1.84
CA ILE A 303 4.65 -16.07 -2.68
C ILE A 303 3.87 -15.42 -3.83
N ALA A 304 3.00 -16.17 -4.51
CA ALA A 304 2.20 -15.62 -5.61
C ALA A 304 1.29 -14.48 -5.11
N LEU A 305 0.61 -14.70 -3.97
CA LEU A 305 -0.20 -13.67 -3.32
C LEU A 305 0.65 -12.47 -2.87
N ALA A 306 1.88 -12.70 -2.38
CA ALA A 306 2.79 -11.64 -1.96
C ALA A 306 3.13 -10.70 -3.12
N ILE A 307 3.57 -11.28 -4.25
CA ILE A 307 3.94 -10.52 -5.45
C ILE A 307 2.76 -9.69 -5.94
N TRP A 308 1.58 -10.32 -6.07
CA TRP A 308 0.38 -9.59 -6.47
C TRP A 308 0.03 -8.47 -5.50
N ASN A 309 0.09 -8.74 -4.19
CA ASN A 309 -0.30 -7.78 -3.18
C ASN A 309 0.66 -6.58 -3.10
N ILE A 310 1.96 -6.81 -3.32
CA ILE A 310 2.97 -5.74 -3.40
C ILE A 310 2.76 -4.89 -4.65
N LEU A 311 2.53 -5.51 -5.82
CA LEU A 311 2.22 -4.77 -7.04
C LEU A 311 0.95 -3.92 -6.87
N LYS A 312 -0.08 -4.49 -6.23
CA LYS A 312 -1.30 -3.75 -5.90
C LYS A 312 -1.03 -2.62 -4.90
N GLY A 313 -0.14 -2.83 -3.93
CA GLY A 313 0.31 -1.81 -2.99
C GLY A 313 1.02 -0.64 -3.68
N PHE A 314 1.85 -0.90 -4.69
CA PHE A 314 2.45 0.16 -5.51
C PHE A 314 1.41 0.96 -6.29
N ASP A 315 0.38 0.30 -6.82
CA ASP A 315 -0.73 0.97 -7.52
C ASP A 315 -1.54 1.85 -6.56
N ILE A 316 -1.77 1.38 -5.32
CA ILE A 316 -2.46 2.14 -4.27
C ILE A 316 -1.66 3.38 -3.88
N LEU A 317 -0.36 3.21 -3.63
CA LEU A 317 0.53 4.30 -3.25
C LEU A 317 0.90 5.21 -4.42
N ASN A 318 0.47 4.89 -5.65
CA ASN A 318 0.81 5.59 -6.89
C ASN A 318 2.31 5.96 -6.98
N VAL A 319 3.17 5.02 -6.55
CA VAL A 319 4.61 5.28 -6.44
C VAL A 319 5.18 5.48 -7.85
N CYS A 320 6.14 6.40 -8.01
CA CYS A 320 6.84 6.63 -9.26
C CYS A 320 7.19 5.30 -9.96
N ASN A 321 6.93 5.22 -11.28
CA ASN A 321 7.15 4.02 -12.10
C ASN A 321 8.51 3.33 -11.85
N VAL A 322 9.54 4.08 -11.46
CA VAL A 322 10.85 3.56 -11.08
C VAL A 322 10.78 2.49 -9.99
N TRP A 323 10.04 2.70 -8.89
CA TRP A 323 9.99 1.73 -7.78
C TRP A 323 9.29 0.44 -8.18
N LYS A 324 8.14 0.55 -8.85
CA LYS A 324 7.40 -0.59 -9.38
C LYS A 324 8.24 -1.37 -10.39
N ASN A 325 8.89 -0.67 -11.31
CA ASN A 325 9.76 -1.28 -12.33
C ASN A 325 11.00 -1.95 -11.70
N SER A 326 11.61 -1.33 -10.69
CA SER A 326 12.73 -1.93 -9.95
C SER A 326 12.31 -3.22 -9.25
N TYR A 327 11.15 -3.23 -8.59
CA TYR A 327 10.63 -4.45 -7.96
C TYR A 327 10.35 -5.55 -8.99
N VAL A 328 9.69 -5.22 -10.10
CA VAL A 328 9.47 -6.17 -11.21
C VAL A 328 10.79 -6.72 -11.75
N GLY A 329 11.80 -5.86 -11.93
CA GLY A 329 13.15 -6.25 -12.34
C GLY A 329 13.82 -7.22 -11.36
N ILE A 330 13.65 -7.01 -10.05
CA ILE A 330 14.14 -7.93 -9.02
C ILE A 330 13.46 -9.30 -9.13
N ILE A 331 12.13 -9.33 -9.29
CA ILE A 331 11.37 -10.59 -9.42
C ILE A 331 11.79 -11.35 -10.70
N ILE A 332 11.94 -10.66 -11.83
CA ILE A 332 12.42 -11.26 -13.08
C ILE A 332 13.83 -11.83 -12.90
N SER A 333 14.70 -11.09 -12.19
CA SER A 333 16.07 -11.53 -11.91
C SER A 333 16.09 -12.79 -11.04
N LEU A 334 15.30 -12.83 -9.96
CA LEU A 334 15.15 -14.00 -9.10
C LEU A 334 14.59 -15.21 -9.86
N ALA A 335 13.58 -14.99 -10.72
CA ALA A 335 13.02 -16.05 -11.56
C ALA A 335 14.07 -16.59 -12.56
N THR A 336 14.85 -15.70 -13.18
CA THR A 336 15.95 -16.08 -14.09
C THR A 336 17.01 -16.91 -13.37
N ILE A 337 17.45 -16.46 -12.20
CA ILE A 337 18.41 -17.20 -11.37
C ILE A 337 17.83 -18.57 -10.99
N ALA A 338 16.54 -18.64 -10.62
CA ALA A 338 15.89 -19.89 -10.30
C ALA A 338 15.88 -20.85 -11.51
N VAL A 339 15.58 -20.38 -12.71
CA VAL A 339 15.64 -21.21 -13.94
C VAL A 339 17.05 -21.73 -14.19
N ILE A 340 18.07 -20.89 -14.08
CA ILE A 340 19.47 -21.29 -14.25
C ILE A 340 19.85 -22.35 -13.21
N LEU A 341 19.53 -22.12 -11.93
CA LEU A 341 19.81 -23.07 -10.86
C LEU A 341 19.05 -24.39 -11.04
N GLU A 342 17.82 -24.35 -11.54
CA GLU A 342 17.04 -25.55 -11.87
C GLU A 342 17.77 -26.37 -12.96
N VAL A 343 18.19 -25.75 -14.07
CA VAL A 343 18.94 -26.43 -15.14
C VAL A 343 20.24 -27.04 -14.60
N ILE A 344 21.02 -26.28 -13.83
CA ILE A 344 22.28 -26.77 -13.22
C ILE A 344 22.00 -27.97 -12.32
N THR A 345 20.96 -27.87 -11.48
CA THR A 345 20.55 -28.94 -10.57
C THR A 345 20.15 -30.20 -11.32
N TRP A 346 19.40 -30.07 -12.42
CA TRP A 346 19.03 -31.21 -13.27
C TRP A 346 20.24 -31.88 -13.91
N ILE A 347 21.15 -31.09 -14.51
CA ILE A 347 22.39 -31.62 -15.11
C ILE A 347 23.19 -32.38 -14.06
N TRP A 348 23.35 -31.80 -12.86
CA TRP A 348 24.08 -32.42 -11.77
C TRP A 348 23.45 -33.74 -11.30
N ILE A 349 22.13 -33.77 -11.12
CA ILE A 349 21.40 -35.00 -10.73
C ILE A 349 21.54 -36.08 -11.81
N CYS A 350 21.41 -35.72 -13.09
CA CYS A 350 21.56 -36.65 -14.21
C CYS A 350 22.98 -37.22 -14.28
N ASN A 351 24.01 -36.39 -14.12
CA ASN A 351 25.41 -36.84 -14.09
C ASN A 351 25.67 -37.77 -12.90
N LYS A 352 25.16 -37.45 -11.71
CA LYS A 352 25.30 -38.29 -10.52
C LYS A 352 24.62 -39.66 -10.69
N LYS A 353 23.43 -39.70 -11.30
CA LYS A 353 22.76 -40.96 -11.64
C LYS A 353 23.58 -41.78 -12.65
N ARG A 354 24.15 -41.13 -13.67
CA ARG A 354 24.99 -41.81 -14.67
C ARG A 354 26.24 -42.45 -14.04
N VAL A 355 26.97 -41.71 -13.19
CA VAL A 355 28.16 -42.22 -12.50
C VAL A 355 27.79 -43.40 -11.60
N LYS A 356 26.70 -43.30 -10.83
CA LYS A 356 26.24 -44.38 -9.97
C LYS A 356 25.89 -45.64 -10.77
N ASN A 357 25.14 -45.50 -11.87
CA ASN A 357 24.80 -46.63 -12.73
C ASN A 357 26.07 -47.29 -13.31
N SER A 358 27.06 -46.50 -13.74
CA SER A 358 28.35 -47.04 -14.20
C SER A 358 29.08 -47.83 -13.11
N GLN A 359 29.09 -47.35 -11.86
CA GLN A 359 29.70 -48.06 -10.73
C GLN A 359 28.95 -49.35 -10.37
N ASP A 360 27.62 -49.31 -10.35
CA ASP A 360 26.78 -50.48 -10.08
C ASP A 360 27.00 -51.57 -11.15
N HIS A 361 27.15 -51.20 -12.43
CA HIS A 361 27.48 -52.14 -13.51
C HIS A 361 28.87 -52.77 -13.37
N VAL A 362 29.89 -52.00 -12.98
CA VAL A 362 31.25 -52.54 -12.73
C VAL A 362 31.24 -53.52 -11.56
N ALA A 363 30.58 -53.17 -10.44
CA ALA A 363 30.49 -54.03 -9.27
C ALA A 363 29.78 -55.36 -9.52
N ILE A 364 28.76 -55.37 -10.39
CA ILE A 364 28.07 -56.61 -10.81
C ILE A 364 29.00 -57.48 -11.67
N GLY A 365 29.81 -56.87 -12.55
CA GLY A 365 30.77 -57.60 -13.37
C GLY A 365 31.87 -58.29 -12.56
N GLU A 366 32.39 -57.63 -11.52
CA GLU A 366 33.41 -58.19 -10.63
C GLU A 366 32.89 -59.31 -9.71
N GLN A 367 31.58 -59.39 -9.45
CA GLN A 367 30.98 -60.49 -8.68
C GLN A 367 30.68 -61.75 -9.53
N GLN A 368 30.77 -61.64 -10.86
CA GLN A 368 30.48 -62.74 -11.80
C GLN A 368 31.73 -63.41 -12.38
N THR A 369 32.92 -62.86 -12.10
CA THR A 369 34.24 -63.44 -12.39
C THR A 369 34.87 -64.00 -11.13
#